data_AF-A0A966HL66-F1
#
_entry.id   AF-A0A966HL66-F1
#
_cell.length_a   1.000
_cell.length_b   1.000
_cell.length_c   1.000
_cell.angle_alpha   90.00
_cell.angle_beta   90.00
_cell.angle_gamma   90.00
#
_symmetry.space_group_name_H-M   'P 1'
#
loop_
_entity.id
_entity.type
_entity.pdbx_description
1 polymer ?
#
loop_
_entity_poly.entity_id
_entity_poly.type
_entity_poly.pdbx_seq_one_letter_code
_entity_poly.pdbx_strand_id
1 'polypeptide(L)'
;MRQKKLKYVNLEMLNTLGVITDLEKIETKKPVYLEIGSGKGQFITSLAASYPSNHYIALEVNMNVCYRIVEKKVDQKLDHLT
;
A
#
# COMPACT_ATOMS: atom_id res chain seq x y z
N MET A 1 -15.15 7.56 9.10
CA MET A 1 -15.87 6.73 8.09
C MET A 1 -15.73 5.26 8.46
N ARG A 2 -16.83 4.49 8.52
CA ARG A 2 -16.80 3.07 8.95
C ARG A 2 -16.12 2.20 7.90
N GLN A 3 -15.01 1.55 8.25
CA GLN A 3 -14.37 0.55 7.40
C GLN A 3 -15.09 -0.78 7.55
N LYS A 4 -15.46 -1.43 6.43
CA LYS A 4 -16.12 -2.75 6.45
C LYS A 4 -15.05 -3.80 6.71
N LYS A 5 -15.19 -4.56 7.80
CA LYS A 5 -14.29 -5.67 8.15
C LYS A 5 -14.41 -6.77 7.09
N LEU A 6 -13.29 -7.22 6.56
CA LEU A 6 -13.18 -8.34 5.63
C LEU A 6 -12.70 -9.55 6.43
N LYS A 7 -13.58 -10.53 6.65
CA LYS A 7 -13.31 -11.67 7.55
C LYS A 7 -12.13 -12.55 7.10
N TYR A 8 -11.80 -12.51 5.81
CA TYR A 8 -10.73 -13.31 5.21
C TYR A 8 -9.36 -12.61 5.21
N VAL A 9 -9.28 -11.32 5.55
CA VAL A 9 -8.01 -10.59 5.55
C VAL A 9 -7.28 -10.86 6.87
N ASN A 10 -6.09 -11.45 6.76
CA ASN A 10 -5.17 -11.71 7.87
C ASN A 10 -3.73 -11.29 7.49
N LEU A 11 -2.79 -11.33 8.43
CA LEU A 11 -1.41 -10.86 8.21
C LEU A 11 -0.66 -11.74 7.21
N GLU A 12 -0.85 -13.06 7.28
CA GLU A 12 -0.23 -14.01 6.34
C GLU A 12 -0.62 -13.68 4.89
N MET A 13 -1.91 -13.43 4.64
CA MET A 13 -2.41 -13.03 3.34
C MET A 13 -1.86 -11.67 2.90
N LEU A 14 -1.72 -10.70 3.80
CA LEU A 14 -1.15 -9.41 3.44
C LEU A 14 0.33 -9.53 3.04
N ASN A 15 1.10 -10.34 3.77
CA ASN A 15 2.49 -10.65 3.41
C ASN A 15 2.59 -11.30 2.03
N THR A 16 1.73 -12.28 1.72
CA THR A 16 1.76 -12.93 0.39
C THR A 16 1.39 -11.98 -0.75
N LEU A 17 0.67 -10.90 -0.45
CA LEU A 17 0.35 -9.83 -1.38
C LEU A 17 1.41 -8.72 -1.45
N GLY A 18 2.53 -8.88 -0.74
CA GLY A 18 3.65 -7.93 -0.72
C GLY A 18 3.44 -6.72 0.18
N VAL A 19 2.52 -6.79 1.14
CA VAL A 19 2.43 -5.80 2.22
C VAL A 19 3.41 -6.18 3.31
N ILE A 20 4.27 -5.25 3.68
CA ILE A 20 5.24 -5.43 4.75
C ILE A 20 4.50 -5.39 6.10
N THR A 21 4.43 -6.51 6.81
CA THR A 21 3.83 -6.56 8.17
C THR A 21 4.85 -6.50 9.30
N ASP A 22 6.11 -6.81 9.00
CA ASP A 22 7.22 -6.84 9.93
C ASP A 22 8.26 -5.78 9.54
N LEU A 23 9.18 -5.45 10.45
CA LEU A 23 10.18 -4.43 10.16
C LEU A 23 11.14 -4.91 9.07
N GLU A 24 11.00 -4.36 7.87
CA GLU A 24 11.82 -4.68 6.70
C GLU A 24 12.46 -3.42 6.11
N LYS A 25 13.70 -3.55 5.62
CA LYS A 25 14.41 -2.48 4.92
C LYS A 25 14.00 -2.47 3.44
N ILE A 26 13.47 -1.35 2.98
CA ILE A 26 13.16 -1.15 1.55
C ILE A 26 14.41 -0.61 0.84
N GLU A 27 14.91 -1.36 -0.15
CA GLU A 27 16.01 -0.90 -1.00
C GLU A 27 15.47 -0.31 -2.31
N THR A 28 15.75 0.97 -2.55
CA THR A 28 15.36 1.64 -3.79
C THR A 28 16.35 2.73 -4.17
N LYS A 29 16.53 2.92 -5.48
CA LYS A 29 17.34 4.01 -6.05
C LYS A 29 16.49 5.23 -6.44
N LYS A 30 15.17 5.10 -6.35
CA LYS A 30 14.22 6.16 -6.68
C LYS A 30 13.99 7.08 -5.47
N PRO A 31 13.62 8.35 -5.68
CA PRO A 31 13.13 9.21 -4.59
C PRO A 31 11.93 8.55 -3.90
N VAL A 32 11.91 8.56 -2.57
CA VAL A 32 10.90 7.86 -1.76
C VAL A 32 9.95 8.85 -1.10
N TYR A 33 8.65 8.55 -1.16
CA TYR A 33 7.60 9.32 -0.53
C TYR A 33 6.74 8.42 0.35
N LEU A 34 6.47 8.84 1.58
CA LEU A 34 5.69 8.11 2.57
C LEU A 34 4.39 8.85 2.86
N GLU A 35 3.26 8.15 2.83
CA GLU A 35 2.01 8.61 3.41
C GLU A 35 1.73 7.83 4.70
N ILE A 36 1.53 8.55 5.81
CA ILE A 36 1.18 7.97 7.11
C ILE A 36 -0.32 8.13 7.30
N GLY A 37 -1.03 7.02 7.51
CA GLY A 37 -2.49 7.03 7.57
C GLY A 37 -3.13 7.15 6.19
N SER A 38 -2.70 6.31 5.24
CA SER A 38 -3.10 6.37 3.83
C SER A 38 -4.59 6.14 3.56
N GLY A 39 -5.35 5.66 4.55
CA GLY A 39 -6.74 5.29 4.33
C GLY A 39 -6.85 4.35 3.14
N LYS A 40 -7.91 4.45 2.33
CA LYS A 40 -8.11 3.55 1.16
C LYS A 40 -7.16 3.83 -0.01
N GLY A 41 -6.04 4.51 0.22
CA GLY A 41 -4.96 4.73 -0.73
C GLY A 41 -5.27 5.65 -1.90
N GLN A 42 -6.36 6.42 -1.87
CA GLN A 42 -6.74 7.26 -3.03
C GLN A 42 -5.64 8.26 -3.40
N PHE A 43 -5.04 8.90 -2.41
CA PHE A 43 -4.03 9.93 -2.63
C PHE A 43 -2.72 9.31 -3.13
N ILE A 44 -2.13 8.38 -2.37
CA ILE A 44 -0.86 7.74 -2.72
C ILE A 44 -0.91 6.98 -4.05
N THR A 45 -1.99 6.27 -4.37
CA THR A 45 -2.10 5.58 -5.66
C THR A 45 -2.19 6.56 -6.83
N SER A 46 -2.83 7.72 -6.63
CA SER A 46 -2.90 8.76 -7.67
C SER A 46 -1.53 9.38 -7.94
N LEU A 47 -0.73 9.63 -6.88
CA LEU A 47 0.64 10.10 -7.02
C LEU A 47 1.53 9.05 -7.70
N ALA A 48 1.42 7.79 -7.30
CA ALA A 48 2.14 6.69 -7.93
C ALA A 48 1.80 6.59 -9.42
N ALA A 49 0.52 6.64 -9.79
CA ALA A 49 0.11 6.61 -11.20
C ALA A 49 0.67 7.80 -12.01
N SER A 50 0.74 8.99 -11.40
CA SER A 50 1.15 10.22 -12.08
C SER A 50 2.67 10.35 -12.23
N TYR A 51 3.45 9.74 -11.32
CA TYR A 51 4.90 9.93 -11.23
C TYR A 51 5.64 8.59 -11.02
N PRO A 52 5.75 7.73 -12.05
CA PRO A 52 6.34 6.39 -11.95
C PRO A 52 7.86 6.37 -11.69
N SER A 53 8.53 7.52 -11.83
CA SER A 53 9.96 7.68 -11.51
C SER A 53 10.25 7.68 -10.01
N ASN A 54 9.23 7.83 -9.17
CA ASN A 54 9.34 7.83 -7.72
C ASN A 54 8.97 6.46 -7.13
N HIS A 55 9.31 6.23 -5.86
CA HIS A 55 8.83 5.10 -5.06
C HIS A 55 7.91 5.63 -3.95
N TYR A 56 6.79 4.97 -3.74
CA TYR A 56 5.79 5.38 -2.77
C TYR A 56 5.60 4.30 -1.71
N ILE A 57 5.41 4.71 -0.47
CA ILE A 57 5.13 3.82 0.66
C ILE A 57 3.83 4.29 1.30
N ALA A 58 2.87 3.37 1.45
CA ALA A 58 1.61 3.63 2.13
C ALA A 58 1.61 2.94 3.50
N LEU A 59 1.57 3.72 4.58
CA LEU A 59 1.52 3.18 5.94
C LEU A 59 0.12 3.32 6.53
N GLU A 60 -0.44 2.20 6.96
CA GLU A 60 -1.78 2.14 7.54
C GLU A 60 -1.86 1.04 8.60
N VAL A 61 -2.55 1.32 9.71
CA VAL A 61 -2.69 0.39 10.84
C VAL A 61 -3.82 -0.62 10.61
N ASN A 62 -4.82 -0.25 9.80
CA ASN A 62 -5.96 -1.12 9.54
C ASN A 62 -5.68 -2.08 8.38
N MET A 63 -5.50 -3.36 8.69
CA MET A 63 -5.27 -4.43 7.72
C MET A 63 -6.29 -4.48 6.56
N ASN A 64 -7.57 -4.25 6.84
CA ASN A 64 -8.60 -4.25 5.79
C ASN A 64 -8.40 -3.10 4.81
N VAL A 65 -7.84 -2.01 5.30
CA VAL A 65 -7.53 -0.82 4.50
C VAL A 65 -6.26 -1.07 3.69
N CYS A 66 -5.21 -1.67 4.27
CA CYS A 66 -4.03 -2.11 3.52
C CYS A 66 -4.43 -3.01 2.33
N TYR A 67 -5.33 -3.96 2.56
CA TYR A 67 -5.87 -4.80 1.49
C TYR A 67 -6.54 -3.98 0.37
N ARG A 68 -7.27 -2.91 0.68
CA ARG A 68 -7.85 -2.01 -0.35
C ARG A 68 -6.80 -1.25 -1.14
N ILE A 69 -5.68 -0.90 -0.51
CA ILE A 69 -4.55 -0.26 -1.19
C ILE A 69 -3.94 -1.26 -2.18
N VAL A 70 -3.73 -2.51 -1.75
CA VAL A 70 -3.25 -3.60 -2.61
C VAL A 70 -4.18 -3.83 -3.81
N GLU A 71 -5.50 -3.90 -3.61
CA GLU A 71 -6.46 -4.04 -4.72
C GLU A 71 -6.24 -2.94 -5.77
N LYS A 72 -6.15 -1.67 -5.33
CA LYS A 72 -5.88 -0.55 -6.24
C LYS A 72 -4.51 -0.62 -6.91
N LYS A 73 -3.48 -1.03 -6.17
CA LYS A 73 -2.12 -1.21 -6.68
C LYS A 73 -2.12 -2.23 -7.82
N VAL A 74 -2.78 -3.37 -7.63
CA VAL A 74 -2.88 -4.45 -8.64
C VAL A 74 -3.69 -3.98 -9.84
N ASP A 75 -4.85 -3.38 -9.62
CA ASP A 75 -5.73 -2.89 -10.69
C ASP A 75 -5.03 -1.84 -11.59
N GLN A 76 -4.22 -0.96 -10.99
CA GLN A 76 -3.50 0.11 -11.69
C GLN A 76 -2.06 -0.26 -12.08
N LYS A 77 -1.60 -1.49 -11.76
CA LYS A 77 -0.23 -1.97 -12.02
C LYS A 77 0.86 -1.04 -11.47
N LEU A 78 0.72 -0.65 -10.20
CA LEU A 78 1.63 0.29 -9.53
C LEU A 78 2.78 -0.44 -8.84
N ASP A 79 3.76 -0.92 -9.62
CA ASP A 79 4.89 -1.71 -9.11
C ASP A 79 5.79 -0.95 -8.12
N HIS A 80 5.79 0.38 -8.20
CA HIS A 80 6.57 1.31 -7.36
C HIS A 80 5.79 1.85 -6.15
N LEU A 81 4.69 1.18 -5.77
CA LEU A 81 3.96 1.42 -4.52
C LEU A 81 4.15 0.23 -3.58
N THR A 82 4.69 0.47 -2.39
CA THR A 82 4.79 -0.50 -1.29
C THR A 82 3.72 -0.23 -0.25
#